data_AF-A0A8J8C2A5-F1
#
_entry.id   AF-A0A8J8C2A5-F1
#
_cell.length_a   1.000
_cell.length_b   1.000
_cell.length_c   1.000
_cell.angle_alpha   90.00
_cell.angle_beta   90.00
_cell.angle_gamma   90.00
#
_symmetry.space_group_name_H-M   'P 1'
#
loop_
_entity.id
_entity.type
_entity.pdbx_description
1 polymer ?
#
loop_
_entity_poly.entity_id
_entity_poly.type
_entity_poly.pdbx_seq_one_letter_code
_entity_poly.pdbx_strand_id
1 'polypeptide(L)'
;MSRYDTFVEDGTVYVGSADGPIEIAPLSAVVDAVGGPAWTISYSDAEKARRPEMNVDDEGLVVDVVDMLNAMTHGERFVATLAAHPTTVPEEDTISPRAGLFVGKLLENLENGVS
;
A
#
# COMPACT_ATOMS: atom_id res chain seq x y z
N MET A 1 -16.08 7.61 -12.40
CA MET A 1 -15.33 6.34 -12.34
C MET A 1 -15.46 5.79 -10.94
N SER A 2 -15.77 4.51 -10.79
CA SER A 2 -15.96 3.92 -9.47
C SER A 2 -14.63 3.87 -8.72
N ARG A 3 -14.65 4.23 -7.44
CA ARG A 3 -13.54 4.08 -6.50
C ARG A 3 -13.96 3.03 -5.49
N TYR A 4 -13.05 2.13 -5.18
CA TYR A 4 -13.28 1.06 -4.23
C TYR A 4 -12.39 1.26 -3.01
N ASP A 5 -12.99 1.14 -1.83
CA ASP A 5 -12.30 1.32 -0.56
C ASP A 5 -11.45 0.11 -0.21
N THR A 6 -10.40 0.37 0.55
CA THR A 6 -9.62 -0.63 1.25
C THR A 6 -10.06 -0.67 2.70
N PHE A 7 -10.22 -1.86 3.27
CA PHE A 7 -10.62 -2.02 4.66
C PHE A 7 -10.00 -3.29 5.26
N VAL A 8 -9.98 -3.33 6.59
CA VAL A 8 -9.54 -4.50 7.35
C VAL A 8 -10.74 -5.14 8.04
N GLU A 9 -10.93 -6.44 7.85
CA GLU A 9 -11.94 -7.23 8.54
C GLU A 9 -11.28 -8.50 9.08
N ASP A 10 -11.51 -8.80 10.36
CA ASP A 10 -10.94 -9.97 11.06
C ASP A 10 -9.41 -10.14 10.87
N GLY A 11 -8.68 -9.02 10.82
CA GLY A 11 -7.23 -9.01 10.64
C GLY A 11 -6.75 -9.30 9.22
N THR A 12 -7.67 -9.29 8.24
CA THR A 12 -7.38 -9.49 6.82
C THR A 12 -7.68 -8.22 6.04
N VAL A 13 -6.78 -7.87 5.12
CA VAL A 13 -6.93 -6.71 4.23
C VAL A 13 -7.79 -7.10 3.03
N TYR A 14 -8.79 -6.26 2.75
CA TYR A 14 -9.69 -6.37 1.62
C TYR A 14 -9.70 -5.10 0.79
N VAL A 15 -9.93 -5.26 -0.51
CA VAL A 15 -10.25 -4.16 -1.42
C VAL A 15 -11.66 -4.40 -1.96
N GLY A 16 -12.52 -3.40 -1.89
CA GLY A 16 -13.86 -3.47 -2.46
C GLY A 16 -13.83 -3.76 -3.97
N SER A 17 -14.88 -4.38 -4.49
CA SER A 17 -15.09 -4.52 -5.94
C SER A 17 -16.58 -4.60 -6.25
N ALA A 18 -16.94 -4.55 -7.54
CA ALA A 18 -18.31 -4.74 -7.98
C ALA A 18 -18.87 -6.14 -7.67
N ASP A 19 -17.99 -7.15 -7.61
CA ASP A 19 -18.35 -8.56 -7.38
C ASP A 19 -18.16 -8.99 -5.92
N GLY A 20 -17.94 -8.02 -5.03
CA GLY A 20 -17.66 -8.22 -3.61
C GLY A 20 -16.19 -7.98 -3.24
N PRO A 21 -15.86 -8.01 -1.94
CA PRO A 21 -14.50 -7.74 -1.47
C PRO A 21 -13.48 -8.73 -2.02
N ILE A 22 -12.33 -8.23 -2.44
CA ILE A 22 -11.17 -9.01 -2.86
C ILE A 22 -10.24 -9.13 -1.65
N GLU A 23 -10.04 -10.36 -1.21
CA GLU A 23 -9.03 -10.68 -0.19
C GLU A 23 -7.61 -10.46 -0.74
N ILE A 24 -6.81 -9.72 0.03
CA ILE A 24 -5.42 -9.40 -0.31
C ILE A 24 -4.45 -10.30 0.46
N ALA A 25 -4.41 -10.13 1.78
CA ALA A 25 -3.52 -10.84 2.70
C ALA A 25 -3.88 -10.51 4.16
N PRO A 26 -3.38 -11.28 5.14
CA PRO A 26 -3.39 -10.87 6.54
C PRO A 26 -2.73 -9.50 6.74
N LEU A 27 -3.31 -8.65 7.59
CA LEU A 27 -2.79 -7.32 7.89
C LEU A 27 -1.34 -7.38 8.38
N SER A 28 -1.00 -8.34 9.24
CA SER A 28 0.36 -8.53 9.73
C SER A 28 1.36 -8.75 8.60
N ALA A 29 1.03 -9.56 7.60
CA ALA A 29 1.90 -9.81 6.46
C ALA A 29 2.12 -8.56 5.60
N VAL A 30 1.07 -7.72 5.44
CA VAL A 30 1.17 -6.44 4.73
C VAL A 30 2.06 -5.46 5.51
N VAL A 31 1.84 -5.33 6.81
CA VAL A 31 2.63 -4.45 7.71
C VAL A 31 4.10 -4.88 7.74
N ASP A 32 4.37 -6.18 7.87
CA ASP A 32 5.72 -6.72 7.84
C ASP A 32 6.41 -6.46 6.50
N ALA A 33 5.68 -6.60 5.38
CA ALA A 33 6.20 -6.34 4.04
C ALA A 33 6.53 -4.85 3.80
N VAL A 34 5.81 -3.93 4.46
CA VAL A 34 6.12 -2.49 4.45
C VAL A 34 7.33 -2.16 5.35
N GLY A 35 7.68 -3.03 6.29
CA GLY A 35 8.78 -2.83 7.25
C GLY A 35 8.34 -2.38 8.64
N GLY A 36 7.03 -2.47 8.94
CA GLY A 36 6.48 -2.20 10.26
C GLY A 36 5.21 -1.35 10.23
N PRO A 37 4.55 -1.15 11.39
CA PRO A 37 3.29 -0.42 11.49
C PRO A 37 3.44 1.09 11.32
N ALA A 38 4.68 1.58 11.36
CA ALA A 38 5.01 2.99 11.28
C ALA A 38 6.01 3.21 10.15
N TRP A 39 5.68 4.11 9.23
CA TRP A 39 6.55 4.52 8.14
C TRP A 39 7.11 5.91 8.41
N THR A 40 8.43 6.08 8.31
CA THR A 40 9.07 7.39 8.48
C THR A 40 9.40 7.97 7.11
N ILE A 41 8.92 9.19 6.84
CA ILE A 41 9.25 9.89 5.59
C ILE A 41 10.73 10.26 5.60
N SER A 42 11.46 9.86 4.57
CA SER A 42 12.89 10.17 4.41
C SER A 42 13.20 10.50 2.97
N TYR A 43 14.05 11.51 2.75
CA TYR A 43 14.49 11.90 1.41
C TYR A 43 16.00 11.73 1.30
N SER A 44 16.47 11.15 0.20
CA SER A 44 17.92 11.04 0.01
C SER A 44 18.55 12.39 -0.30
N ASP A 45 19.81 12.57 0.08
CA ASP A 45 20.58 13.79 -0.26
C ASP A 45 20.65 14.01 -1.78
N ALA A 46 20.67 12.93 -2.56
CA ALA A 46 20.67 12.99 -4.02
C ALA A 46 19.35 13.55 -4.58
N GLU A 47 18.21 13.23 -3.97
CA GLU A 47 16.90 13.78 -4.36
C GLU A 47 16.79 15.26 -4.00
N LYS A 48 17.18 15.62 -2.76
CA LYS A 48 17.23 17.02 -2.32
C LYS A 48 18.12 17.88 -3.22
N ALA A 49 19.28 17.36 -3.61
CA ALA A 49 20.21 18.05 -4.51
C ALA A 49 19.67 18.22 -5.93
N ARG A 50 18.89 17.25 -6.43
CA ARG A 50 18.29 17.30 -7.78
C ARG A 50 17.08 18.21 -7.86
N ARG A 51 16.36 18.40 -6.75
CA ARG A 51 15.13 19.20 -6.65
C ARG A 51 15.21 20.15 -5.44
N PRO A 52 16.01 21.23 -5.51
CA PRO A 52 16.14 22.18 -4.41
C PRO A 52 14.82 22.91 -4.08
N GLU A 53 13.85 22.89 -4.98
CA GLU A 53 12.48 23.40 -4.79
C GLU A 53 11.54 22.42 -4.08
N MET A 54 11.97 21.18 -3.82
CA MET A 54 11.17 20.16 -3.14
C MET A 54 10.91 20.60 -1.69
N ASN A 55 9.64 20.60 -1.29
CA ASN A 55 9.28 20.75 0.11
C ASN A 55 9.65 19.44 0.84
N VAL A 56 10.45 19.56 1.91
CA VAL A 56 10.90 18.44 2.75
C VAL A 56 10.52 18.66 4.22
N ASP A 57 9.57 19.55 4.50
CA ASP A 57 9.12 19.89 5.85
C ASP A 57 8.47 18.69 6.57
N ASP A 58 8.06 17.68 5.83
CA ASP A 58 7.50 16.40 6.29
C ASP A 58 8.56 15.31 6.53
N GLU A 59 9.85 15.58 6.26
CA GLU A 59 10.93 14.64 6.59
C GLU A 59 10.96 14.32 8.09
N GLY A 60 11.02 13.03 8.41
CA GLY A 60 10.98 12.53 9.78
C GLY A 60 9.57 12.44 10.38
N LEU A 61 8.52 12.84 9.66
CA LEU A 61 7.15 12.57 10.05
C LEU A 61 6.87 11.07 10.00
N VAL A 62 6.18 10.57 11.02
CA VAL A 62 5.81 9.16 11.16
C VAL A 62 4.34 8.98 10.80
N VAL A 63 4.08 8.11 9.83
CA VAL A 63 2.75 7.76 9.34
C VAL A 63 2.36 6.38 9.84
N ASP A 64 1.14 6.22 10.34
CA ASP A 64 0.57 4.91 10.64
C ASP A 64 0.17 4.21 9.34
N VAL A 65 0.77 3.04 9.10
CA VAL A 65 0.57 2.26 7.87
C VAL A 65 -0.87 1.76 7.75
N VAL A 66 -1.52 1.44 8.87
CA VAL A 66 -2.89 0.93 8.90
C VAL A 66 -3.88 2.07 8.61
N ASP A 67 -3.66 3.26 9.16
CA ASP A 67 -4.47 4.43 8.83
C ASP A 67 -4.36 4.77 7.35
N MET A 68 -3.13 4.76 6.82
CA MET A 68 -2.88 5.00 5.41
C MET A 68 -3.59 3.98 4.52
N LEU A 69 -3.49 2.70 4.87
CA LEU A 69 -4.14 1.60 4.16
C LEU A 69 -5.65 1.79 4.10
N ASN A 70 -6.30 2.15 5.22
CA ASN A 70 -7.75 2.36 5.27
C ASN A 70 -8.21 3.61 4.51
N ALA A 71 -7.33 4.61 4.34
CA ALA A 71 -7.61 5.80 3.54
C ALA A 71 -7.49 5.56 2.02
N MET A 72 -6.88 4.44 1.61
CA MET A 72 -6.65 4.13 0.20
C MET A 72 -7.94 3.77 -0.52
N THR A 73 -8.09 4.36 -1.72
CA THR A 73 -9.14 3.97 -2.66
C THR A 73 -8.54 3.67 -4.02
N HIS A 74 -9.15 2.72 -4.73
CA HIS A 74 -8.61 2.16 -5.97
C HIS A 74 -9.60 2.28 -7.13
N GLY A 75 -9.09 2.54 -8.33
CA GLY A 75 -9.91 2.55 -9.53
C GLY A 75 -10.16 1.13 -10.07
N GLU A 76 -11.21 0.97 -10.87
CA GLU A 76 -11.64 -0.29 -11.48
C GLU A 76 -10.50 -1.10 -12.13
N ARG A 77 -9.59 -0.44 -12.87
CA ARG A 77 -8.48 -1.13 -13.54
C ARG A 77 -7.52 -1.80 -12.56
N PHE A 78 -7.21 -1.14 -11.43
CA PHE A 78 -6.31 -1.70 -10.41
C PHE A 78 -6.98 -2.87 -9.69
N VAL A 79 -8.26 -2.71 -9.34
CA VAL A 79 -9.06 -3.77 -8.70
C VAL A 79 -9.18 -5.00 -9.61
N ALA A 80 -9.43 -4.82 -10.90
CA ALA A 80 -9.45 -5.92 -11.87
C ALA A 80 -8.08 -6.61 -11.98
N THR A 81 -6.99 -5.84 -11.85
CA THR A 81 -5.63 -6.39 -11.87
C THR A 81 -5.36 -7.22 -10.61
N LEU A 82 -5.77 -6.74 -9.43
CA LEU A 82 -5.68 -7.50 -8.18
C LEU A 82 -6.44 -8.83 -8.27
N ALA A 83 -7.68 -8.80 -8.76
CA ALA A 83 -8.52 -9.98 -8.90
C ALA A 83 -7.87 -11.07 -9.78
N ALA A 84 -7.14 -10.65 -10.83
CA ALA A 84 -6.48 -11.56 -11.76
C ALA A 84 -5.20 -12.21 -11.21
N HIS A 85 -4.60 -11.66 -10.14
CA HIS A 85 -3.37 -12.20 -9.57
C HIS A 85 -3.64 -13.32 -8.57
N PRO A 86 -2.76 -14.34 -8.51
CA PRO A 86 -2.89 -15.45 -7.57
C PRO A 86 -2.71 -15.00 -6.11
N THR A 87 -3.38 -15.69 -5.20
CA THR A 87 -3.28 -15.53 -3.74
C THR A 87 -2.25 -16.44 -3.10
N THR A 88 -1.81 -17.49 -3.79
CA THR A 88 -0.82 -18.42 -3.27
C THR A 88 0.53 -17.71 -3.11
N VAL A 89 1.15 -17.89 -1.95
CA VAL A 89 2.52 -17.44 -1.68
C VAL A 89 3.48 -18.47 -2.30
N PRO A 90 4.36 -18.06 -3.24
CA PRO A 90 5.43 -18.93 -3.75
C PRO A 90 6.39 -19.35 -2.63
N GLU A 91 7.04 -20.53 -2.75
CA GLU A 91 7.95 -21.05 -1.71
C GLU A 91 9.14 -20.12 -1.41
N GLU A 92 9.57 -19.34 -2.40
CA GLU A 92 10.71 -18.41 -2.29
C GLU A 92 10.31 -17.00 -1.84
N ASP A 93 9.01 -16.76 -1.62
CA ASP A 93 8.46 -15.43 -1.32
C ASP A 93 7.79 -15.39 0.05
N THR A 94 7.64 -14.17 0.59
CA THR A 94 6.95 -13.94 1.87
C THR A 94 5.47 -13.61 1.67
N ILE A 95 5.09 -13.10 0.49
CA ILE A 95 3.74 -12.66 0.16
C ILE A 95 3.33 -13.12 -1.23
N SER A 96 2.02 -13.20 -1.49
CA SER A 96 1.51 -13.59 -2.80
C SER A 96 1.72 -12.48 -3.84
N PRO A 97 1.73 -12.79 -5.14
CA PRO A 97 1.82 -11.76 -6.19
C PRO A 97 0.72 -10.68 -6.09
N ARG A 98 -0.50 -11.06 -5.68
CA ARG A 98 -1.57 -10.09 -5.41
C ARG A 98 -1.22 -9.17 -4.25
N ALA A 99 -0.77 -9.74 -3.14
CA ALA A 99 -0.38 -8.96 -1.96
C ALA A 99 0.81 -8.05 -2.27
N GLY A 100 1.81 -8.52 -3.03
CA GLY A 100 2.94 -7.71 -3.47
C GLY A 100 2.54 -6.52 -4.33
N LEU A 101 1.59 -6.71 -5.26
CA LEU A 101 1.04 -5.62 -6.06
C LEU A 101 0.35 -4.55 -5.17
N PHE A 102 -0.40 -5.00 -4.17
CA PHE A 102 -1.04 -4.10 -3.21
C PHE A 102 -0.03 -3.36 -2.34
N VAL A 103 0.95 -4.07 -1.77
CA VAL A 103 2.04 -3.49 -0.94
C VAL A 103 2.83 -2.46 -1.73
N GLY A 104 3.17 -2.74 -2.99
CA GLY A 104 3.84 -1.77 -3.86
C GLY A 104 3.03 -0.47 -3.99
N LYS A 105 1.71 -0.57 -4.15
CA LYS A 105 0.84 0.61 -4.21
C LYS A 105 0.76 1.37 -2.87
N LEU A 106 0.79 0.66 -1.75
CA LEU A 106 0.84 1.25 -0.42
C LEU A 106 2.15 2.01 -0.20
N LEU A 107 3.30 1.40 -0.55
CA LEU A 107 4.61 2.04 -0.49
C LEU A 107 4.67 3.29 -1.37
N GLU A 108 4.18 3.22 -2.61
CA GLU A 108 4.08 4.40 -3.48
C GLU A 108 3.30 5.55 -2.82
N ASN A 109 2.20 5.23 -2.13
CA ASN A 109 1.41 6.27 -1.48
C ASN A 109 2.06 6.81 -0.19
N LEU A 110 2.79 5.96 0.55
CA LEU A 110 3.57 6.35 1.72
C LEU A 110 4.76 7.25 1.34
N GLU A 111 5.41 6.97 0.22
CA GLU A 111 6.55 7.75 -0.29
C GLU A 111 6.14 9.12 -0.84
N ASN A 112 4.98 9.21 -1.50
CA ASN A 112 4.56 10.45 -2.16
C ASN A 112 3.70 11.36 -1.28
N GLY A 113 3.34 10.94 -0.07
CA GLY A 113 2.29 11.57 0.73
C GLY A 113 0.93 11.44 0.04
N VAL A 114 -0.15 11.48 0.81
CA VAL A 114 -1.51 11.46 0.24
C VAL A 114 -1.67 12.71 -0.65
N SER A 115 -1.78 12.51 -1.97
CA SER A 115 -2.11 13.60 -2.91
C SER A 115 -3.57 14.03 -2.84
#